data_AF-A0A1C6KPE1-F1
#
_entry.id   AF-A0A1C6KPE1-F1
#
_cell.length_a   1.000
_cell.length_b   1.000
_cell.length_c   1.000
_cell.angle_alpha   90.00
_cell.angle_beta   90.00
_cell.angle_gamma   90.00
#
_symmetry.space_group_name_H-M   'P 1'
#
loop_
_entity.id
_entity.type
_entity.pdbx_description
1 polymer ?
#
loop_
_entity_poly.entity_id
_entity_poly.type
_entity_poly.pdbx_seq_one_letter_code
_entity_poly.pdbx_strand_id
1 'polypeptide(L)'
;MNEELFNEATKSNVLTKKLIDQLLESMTYSSISFINWTIETLSLIKARLQRGDRITDEVSGEVYTLYSFQQFVEKNFSTYIASQVFKETSKPEKIYFSLKPCEEGYSLVAADSDSNKTYSWISSLSKRFSLVEMIATGIVYVKDTRTNTYQPFISGNGKYCKYDKEKGILVEI
;
A
#
# COMPACT_ATOMS: atom_id res chain seq x y z
N MET A 1 -10.62 12.62 -0.07
CA MET A 1 -11.63 11.56 0.15
C MET A 1 -12.93 12.03 -0.51
N ASN A 2 -13.57 11.20 -1.33
CA ASN A 2 -14.82 11.61 -2.00
C ASN A 2 -16.00 11.40 -1.05
N GLU A 3 -16.35 12.43 -0.26
CA GLU A 3 -17.42 12.38 0.75
C GLU A 3 -18.77 11.96 0.18
N GLU A 4 -19.05 12.30 -1.08
CA GLU A 4 -20.28 11.93 -1.77
C GLU A 4 -20.45 10.41 -1.85
N LEU A 5 -19.40 9.70 -2.29
CA LEU A 5 -19.41 8.25 -2.47
C LEU A 5 -19.41 7.50 -1.14
N PHE A 6 -18.73 8.04 -0.13
CA PHE A 6 -18.78 7.49 1.21
C PHE A 6 -20.18 7.61 1.83
N ASN A 7 -20.84 8.76 1.62
CA ASN A 7 -22.23 8.97 2.04
C ASN A 7 -23.19 8.01 1.32
N GLU A 8 -22.98 7.75 0.02
CA GLU A 8 -23.73 6.77 -0.74
C GLU A 8 -23.60 5.37 -0.13
N ALA A 9 -22.38 4.89 0.10
CA ALA A 9 -22.14 3.59 0.74
C ALA A 9 -22.77 3.50 2.14
N THR A 10 -22.89 4.62 2.85
CA THR A 10 -23.50 4.68 4.18
C THR A 10 -25.03 4.61 4.15
N LYS A 11 -25.68 5.25 3.18
CA LYS A 11 -27.12 5.57 3.25
C LYS A 11 -27.94 5.06 2.06
N SER A 12 -27.34 4.90 0.90
CA SER A 12 -28.05 4.52 -0.33
C SER A 12 -28.33 3.02 -0.38
N ASN A 13 -29.51 2.64 -0.85
CA ASN A 13 -29.83 1.23 -1.14
C ASN A 13 -29.39 0.81 -2.55
N VAL A 14 -28.81 1.72 -3.32
CA VAL A 14 -28.22 1.44 -4.63
C VAL A 14 -26.77 1.88 -4.61
N LEU A 15 -25.87 0.96 -4.95
CA LEU A 15 -24.47 1.24 -5.22
C LEU A 15 -24.36 1.62 -6.70
N THR A 16 -24.05 2.89 -6.95
CA THR A 16 -23.98 3.44 -8.29
C THR A 16 -22.79 2.87 -9.04
N LYS A 17 -22.87 2.89 -10.37
CA LYS A 17 -21.73 2.59 -11.24
C LYS A 17 -20.51 3.43 -10.88
N LYS A 18 -20.69 4.71 -10.50
CA LYS A 18 -19.59 5.59 -10.07
C LYS A 18 -18.88 5.06 -8.82
N LEU A 19 -19.63 4.59 -7.82
CA LEU A 19 -19.05 3.98 -6.62
C LEU A 19 -18.33 2.67 -6.95
N ILE A 20 -18.96 1.80 -7.75
CA ILE A 20 -18.38 0.50 -8.15
C ILE A 20 -17.11 0.70 -8.98
N ASP A 21 -17.14 1.56 -9.99
CA ASP A 21 -15.99 1.88 -10.84
C ASP A 21 -14.85 2.44 -9.96
N GLN A 22 -15.12 3.35 -9.02
CA GLN A 22 -14.07 3.87 -8.13
C GLN A 22 -13.49 2.81 -7.19
N LEU A 23 -14.30 1.87 -6.68
CA LEU A 23 -13.82 0.75 -5.89
C LEU A 23 -12.93 -0.17 -6.74
N LEU A 24 -13.29 -0.45 -8.00
CA LEU A 24 -12.50 -1.31 -8.89
C LEU A 24 -11.22 -0.61 -9.37
N GLU A 25 -11.28 0.69 -9.66
CA GLU A 25 -10.11 1.51 -9.98
C GLU A 25 -9.15 1.63 -8.78
N SER A 26 -9.60 1.46 -7.54
CA SER A 26 -8.68 1.42 -6.40
C SER A 26 -7.64 0.30 -6.49
N MET A 27 -7.89 -0.74 -7.29
CA MET A 27 -6.95 -1.82 -7.56
C MET A 27 -5.86 -1.43 -8.57
N THR A 28 -6.05 -0.37 -9.37
CA THR A 28 -5.01 0.18 -10.25
C THR A 28 -4.17 1.22 -9.51
N TYR A 29 -4.77 1.95 -8.57
CA TYR A 29 -4.08 2.89 -7.68
C TYR A 29 -3.74 2.22 -6.35
N SER A 30 -2.71 1.37 -6.34
CA SER A 30 -2.23 0.61 -5.18
C SER A 30 -1.74 1.45 -3.97
N SER A 31 -2.11 2.73 -3.84
CA SER A 31 -1.74 3.54 -2.68
C SER A 31 -2.43 3.04 -1.40
N ILE A 32 -1.75 3.18 -0.26
CA ILE A 32 -2.31 2.81 1.04
C ILE A 32 -3.62 3.54 1.37
N SER A 33 -3.76 4.80 0.96
CA SER A 33 -4.96 5.60 1.23
C SER A 33 -6.17 5.05 0.49
N PHE A 34 -5.99 4.63 -0.78
CA PHE A 34 -7.06 4.02 -1.55
C PHE A 34 -7.43 2.63 -1.01
N ILE A 35 -6.42 1.82 -0.64
CA ILE A 35 -6.66 0.50 -0.04
C ILE A 35 -7.47 0.62 1.26
N ASN A 36 -7.10 1.55 2.14
CA ASN A 36 -7.82 1.77 3.41
C ASN A 36 -9.26 2.23 3.15
N TRP A 37 -9.45 3.21 2.25
CA TRP A 37 -10.79 3.69 1.89
C TRP A 37 -11.67 2.58 1.31
N THR A 38 -11.12 1.71 0.46
CA THR A 38 -11.82 0.55 -0.09
C THR A 38 -12.23 -0.43 1.00
N ILE A 39 -11.33 -0.75 1.93
CA ILE A 39 -11.64 -1.63 3.08
C ILE A 39 -12.77 -1.04 3.94
N GLU A 40 -12.68 0.25 4.28
CA GLU A 40 -13.71 0.93 5.08
C GLU A 40 -15.07 0.92 4.39
N THR A 41 -15.10 1.24 3.10
CA THR A 41 -16.32 1.30 2.30
C THR A 41 -16.96 -0.08 2.15
N LEU A 42 -16.18 -1.11 1.83
CA LEU A 42 -16.69 -2.48 1.72
C LEU A 42 -17.15 -3.04 3.08
N SER A 43 -16.44 -2.72 4.16
CA SER A 43 -16.81 -3.14 5.53
C SER A 43 -18.12 -2.49 5.97
N LEU A 44 -18.35 -1.23 5.60
CA LEU A 44 -19.60 -0.54 5.83
C LEU A 44 -20.76 -1.20 5.08
N ILE A 45 -20.60 -1.51 3.79
CA ILE A 45 -21.61 -2.21 3.00
C ILE A 45 -21.91 -3.59 3.61
N LYS A 46 -20.88 -4.34 4.01
CA LYS A 46 -21.04 -5.61 4.74
C LYS A 46 -21.88 -5.44 6.00
N ALA A 47 -21.57 -4.46 6.84
CA ALA A 47 -22.31 -4.20 8.07
C ALA A 47 -23.79 -3.89 7.80
N ARG A 48 -24.08 -3.14 6.74
CA ARG A 48 -25.44 -2.84 6.31
C ARG A 48 -26.20 -4.08 5.87
N LEU A 49 -25.58 -4.95 5.08
CA LEU A 49 -26.15 -6.24 4.68
C LEU A 49 -26.40 -7.14 5.90
N GLN A 50 -25.50 -7.15 6.88
CA GLN A 50 -25.68 -7.90 8.14
C GLN A 50 -26.87 -7.37 8.98
N ARG A 51 -27.15 -6.07 8.93
CA ARG A 51 -28.34 -5.47 9.56
C ARG A 51 -29.64 -5.75 8.80
N GLY A 52 -29.56 -6.25 7.57
CA GLY A 52 -30.70 -6.56 6.72
C GLY A 52 -31.07 -5.48 5.71
N ASP A 53 -30.20 -4.48 5.48
CA ASP A 53 -30.41 -3.48 4.43
C ASP A 53 -30.44 -4.19 3.06
N ARG A 54 -31.42 -3.86 2.21
CA ARG A 54 -31.46 -4.32 0.82
C ARG A 54 -30.62 -3.38 -0.03
N ILE A 55 -29.51 -3.87 -0.56
CA ILE A 55 -28.57 -3.10 -1.37
C ILE A 55 -28.49 -3.69 -2.77
N THR A 56 -28.70 -2.85 -3.79
CA THR A 56 -28.64 -3.21 -5.20
C THR A 56 -27.37 -2.67 -5.86
N ASP A 57 -26.70 -3.49 -6.63
CA ASP A 57 -25.61 -3.08 -7.53
C ASP A 57 -26.19 -2.59 -8.86
N GLU A 58 -25.95 -1.33 -9.22
CA GLU A 58 -26.43 -0.74 -10.47
C GLU A 58 -25.79 -1.37 -11.72
N VAL A 59 -24.55 -1.88 -11.60
CA VAL A 59 -23.79 -2.43 -12.73
C VAL A 59 -24.28 -3.83 -13.07
N SER A 60 -24.43 -4.70 -12.06
CA SER A 60 -24.89 -6.08 -12.27
C SER A 60 -26.41 -6.26 -12.19
N GLY A 61 -27.12 -5.29 -11.61
CA GLY A 61 -28.54 -5.37 -11.29
C GLY A 61 -28.86 -6.31 -10.11
N GLU A 62 -27.85 -6.86 -9.46
CA GLU A 62 -28.02 -7.82 -8.37
C GLU A 62 -28.42 -7.11 -7.06
N VAL A 63 -29.37 -7.69 -6.33
CA VAL A 63 -29.60 -7.33 -4.93
C VAL A 63 -28.67 -8.20 -4.08
N TYR A 64 -27.65 -7.58 -3.48
CA TYR A 64 -26.65 -8.28 -2.72
C TYR A 64 -27.22 -9.01 -1.51
N THR A 65 -26.83 -10.28 -1.39
CA THR A 65 -26.83 -11.01 -0.12
C THR A 65 -25.45 -10.91 0.51
N LEU A 66 -25.30 -11.26 1.80
CA LEU A 66 -23.97 -11.31 2.41
C LEU A 66 -23.02 -12.26 1.65
N TYR A 67 -23.55 -13.39 1.16
CA TYR A 67 -22.80 -14.37 0.39
C TYR A 67 -22.38 -13.83 -0.98
N SER A 68 -23.30 -13.25 -1.75
CA SER A 68 -22.96 -12.75 -3.08
C SER A 68 -22.09 -11.49 -3.03
N PHE A 69 -22.25 -10.66 -2.01
CA PHE A 69 -21.32 -9.56 -1.75
C PHE A 69 -19.92 -10.06 -1.39
N GLN A 70 -19.80 -11.13 -0.59
CA GLN A 70 -18.51 -11.76 -0.33
C GLN A 70 -17.87 -12.27 -1.64
N GLN A 71 -18.64 -12.93 -2.50
CA GLN A 71 -18.17 -13.38 -3.81
C GLN A 71 -17.71 -12.21 -4.70
N PHE A 72 -18.44 -11.09 -4.70
CA PHE A 72 -18.02 -9.87 -5.38
C PHE A 72 -16.67 -9.38 -4.86
N VAL A 73 -16.47 -9.32 -3.55
CA VAL A 73 -15.22 -8.84 -2.96
C VAL A 73 -14.05 -9.80 -3.24
N GLU A 74 -14.24 -11.10 -3.07
CA GLU A 74 -13.21 -12.11 -3.33
C GLU A 74 -12.81 -12.20 -4.80
N LYS A 75 -13.74 -11.91 -5.72
CA LYS A 75 -13.49 -11.95 -7.17
C LYS A 75 -12.74 -10.72 -7.68
N ASN A 76 -13.03 -9.54 -7.12
CA ASN A 76 -12.59 -8.28 -7.70
C ASN A 76 -11.43 -7.59 -6.94
N PHE A 77 -11.16 -7.99 -5.70
CA PHE A 77 -10.14 -7.36 -4.87
C PHE A 77 -9.06 -8.36 -4.45
N SER A 78 -7.93 -7.84 -3.96
CA SER A 78 -6.85 -8.68 -3.44
C SER A 78 -7.30 -9.52 -2.25
N THR A 79 -6.62 -10.64 -2.02
CA THR A 79 -6.85 -11.50 -0.85
C THR A 79 -6.68 -10.71 0.46
N TYR A 80 -5.77 -9.72 0.48
CA TYR A 80 -5.60 -8.79 1.59
C TYR A 80 -6.90 -8.02 1.88
N ILE A 81 -7.46 -7.30 0.90
CA ILE A 81 -8.71 -6.54 1.09
C ILE A 81 -9.86 -7.47 1.49
N ALA A 82 -10.03 -8.59 0.79
CA ALA A 82 -11.07 -9.57 1.12
C ALA A 82 -10.92 -10.09 2.56
N SER A 83 -9.69 -10.35 3.01
CA SER A 83 -9.42 -10.77 4.39
C SER A 83 -9.76 -9.68 5.41
N GLN A 84 -9.42 -8.41 5.14
CA GLN A 84 -9.73 -7.31 6.04
C GLN A 84 -11.24 -7.06 6.17
N VAL A 85 -12.00 -7.25 5.09
CA VAL A 85 -13.45 -7.05 5.08
C VAL A 85 -14.20 -8.23 5.71
N PHE A 86 -13.81 -9.48 5.42
CA PHE A 86 -14.60 -10.66 5.79
C PHE A 86 -13.99 -11.54 6.88
N LYS A 87 -12.67 -11.59 7.03
CA LYS A 87 -12.02 -12.58 7.90
C LYS A 87 -11.69 -12.03 9.28
N GLU A 88 -12.22 -12.70 10.30
CA GLU A 88 -11.61 -12.80 11.63
C GLU A 88 -10.48 -13.85 11.58
N THR A 89 -9.40 -13.60 10.84
CA THR A 89 -8.28 -14.56 10.83
C THR A 89 -7.36 -14.32 12.03
N SER A 90 -7.02 -15.41 12.71
CA SER A 90 -5.97 -15.46 13.74
C SER A 90 -4.57 -15.13 13.20
N LYS A 91 -4.42 -15.06 11.87
CA LYS A 91 -3.25 -14.55 11.15
C LYS A 91 -3.69 -13.59 10.04
N PRO A 92 -3.58 -12.27 10.23
CA PRO A 92 -3.88 -11.32 9.16
C PRO A 92 -2.89 -11.49 8.00
N GLU A 93 -3.40 -11.48 6.76
CA GLU A 93 -2.54 -11.38 5.58
C GLU A 93 -1.77 -10.07 5.63
N LYS A 94 -0.46 -10.12 5.38
CA LYS A 94 0.39 -8.93 5.33
C LYS A 94 0.47 -8.42 3.91
N ILE A 95 0.24 -7.12 3.74
CA ILE A 95 0.57 -6.41 2.52
C ILE A 95 1.86 -5.62 2.75
N TYR A 96 2.73 -5.58 1.73
CA TYR A 96 3.97 -4.81 1.76
C TYR A 96 3.83 -3.58 0.87
N PHE A 97 4.61 -2.53 1.15
CA PHE A 97 4.56 -1.27 0.43
C PHE A 97 5.94 -0.82 -0.01
N SER A 98 5.99 -0.19 -1.18
CA SER A 98 7.13 0.56 -1.72
C SER A 98 6.90 2.06 -1.52
N LEU A 99 7.98 2.80 -1.32
CA LEU A 99 7.96 4.26 -1.25
C LEU A 99 8.12 4.86 -2.66
N LYS A 100 7.16 5.67 -3.10
CA LYS A 100 7.26 6.44 -4.35
C LYS A 100 7.29 7.94 -4.05
N PRO A 101 8.28 8.71 -4.55
CA PRO A 101 8.32 10.16 -4.38
C PRO A 101 7.03 10.85 -4.86
N CYS A 102 6.58 11.86 -4.12
CA CYS A 102 5.49 12.77 -4.48
C CYS A 102 5.81 14.21 -4.01
N GLU A 103 4.95 15.17 -4.35
CA GLU A 103 5.19 16.61 -4.12
C GLU A 103 5.53 16.96 -2.66
N GLU A 104 4.88 16.31 -1.68
CA GLU A 104 5.08 16.56 -0.25
C GLU A 104 5.87 15.45 0.47
N GLY A 105 6.48 14.50 -0.26
CA GLY A 105 7.30 13.46 0.35
C GLY A 105 7.22 12.11 -0.38
N TYR A 106 6.68 11.09 0.30
CA TYR A 106 6.63 9.73 -0.22
C TYR A 106 5.24 9.11 -0.03
N SER A 107 4.67 8.61 -1.13
CA SER A 107 3.48 7.77 -1.11
C SER A 107 3.85 6.31 -0.84
N LEU A 108 3.02 5.61 -0.07
CA LEU A 108 3.11 4.16 0.13
C LEU A 108 2.24 3.48 -0.93
N VAL A 109 2.87 2.66 -1.77
CA VAL A 109 2.22 1.94 -2.87
C VAL A 109 2.44 0.45 -2.70
N ALA A 110 1.40 -0.36 -2.82
CA ALA A 110 1.49 -1.81 -2.60
C ALA A 110 2.59 -2.40 -3.48
N ALA A 111 3.38 -3.27 -2.85
CA ALA A 111 4.48 -3.95 -3.47
C ALA A 111 3.97 -5.24 -4.13
N ASP A 112 4.51 -5.55 -5.31
CA ASP A 112 4.22 -6.80 -6.01
C ASP A 112 4.82 -8.03 -5.31
N SER A 113 5.79 -7.82 -4.41
CA SER A 113 6.46 -8.87 -3.66
C SER A 113 6.95 -8.37 -2.30
N ASP A 114 7.02 -9.29 -1.33
CA ASP A 114 7.65 -9.13 -0.02
C ASP A 114 9.19 -9.10 -0.07
N SER A 115 9.76 -9.43 -1.24
CA SER A 115 11.21 -9.50 -1.48
C SER A 115 11.79 -8.27 -2.18
N ASN A 116 10.97 -7.23 -2.40
CA ASN A 116 11.40 -6.00 -3.03
C ASN A 116 12.57 -5.37 -2.25
N LYS A 117 13.69 -5.18 -2.93
CA LYS A 117 14.87 -4.55 -2.33
C LYS A 117 14.57 -3.10 -2.00
N THR A 118 14.92 -2.69 -0.78
CA THR A 118 14.80 -1.30 -0.31
C THR A 118 16.07 -0.49 -0.55
N TYR A 119 17.18 -1.17 -0.89
CA TYR A 119 18.49 -0.57 -1.12
C TYR A 119 19.20 -1.19 -2.33
N SER A 120 20.11 -0.41 -2.91
CA SER A 120 21.10 -0.85 -3.90
C SER A 120 22.47 -0.98 -3.21
N TRP A 121 23.19 -2.07 -3.47
CA TRP A 121 24.54 -2.24 -2.92
C TRP A 121 25.54 -1.36 -3.68
N ILE A 122 26.46 -0.71 -2.96
CA ILE A 122 27.54 0.10 -3.54
C ILE A 122 28.87 -0.64 -3.42
N SER A 123 29.29 -0.97 -2.19
CA SER A 123 30.57 -1.63 -1.92
C SER A 123 30.60 -2.29 -0.55
N SER A 124 31.58 -3.16 -0.31
CA SER A 124 31.85 -3.74 1.02
C SER A 124 33.01 -3.00 1.66
N LEU A 125 32.77 -2.37 2.81
CA LEU A 125 33.81 -1.70 3.60
C LEU A 125 34.63 -2.71 4.42
N SER A 126 34.01 -3.82 4.82
CA SER A 126 34.65 -4.93 5.52
C SER A 126 33.80 -6.20 5.39
N LYS A 127 34.23 -7.29 6.03
CA LYS A 127 33.40 -8.50 6.16
C LYS A 127 32.06 -8.24 6.86
N ARG A 128 31.96 -7.18 7.68
CA ARG A 128 30.77 -6.85 8.48
C ARG A 128 29.94 -5.70 7.90
N PHE A 129 30.58 -4.76 7.22
CA PHE A 129 29.94 -3.50 6.83
C PHE A 129 29.92 -3.33 5.32
N SER A 130 28.77 -2.92 4.79
CA SER A 130 28.61 -2.55 3.38
C SER A 130 28.08 -1.13 3.24
N LEU A 131 28.50 -0.41 2.21
CA LEU A 131 27.82 0.78 1.75
C LEU A 131 26.66 0.39 0.84
N VAL A 132 25.51 0.99 1.10
CA VAL A 132 24.29 0.81 0.32
C VAL A 132 23.63 2.15 0.08
N GLU A 133 22.94 2.29 -1.05
CA GLU A 133 22.11 3.44 -1.39
C GLU A 133 20.64 3.06 -1.13
N MET A 134 19.93 3.81 -0.30
CA MET A 134 18.48 3.60 -0.13
C MET A 134 17.76 4.04 -1.40
N ILE A 135 17.01 3.13 -2.02
CA ILE A 135 16.40 3.37 -3.34
C ILE A 135 15.41 4.54 -3.31
N ALA A 136 14.67 4.69 -2.21
CA ALA A 136 13.66 5.75 -2.09
C ALA A 136 14.27 7.17 -2.05
N THR A 137 15.43 7.34 -1.40
CA THR A 137 16.02 8.68 -1.13
C THR A 137 17.30 8.95 -1.91
N GLY A 138 17.97 7.92 -2.40
CA GLY A 138 19.34 7.98 -2.93
C GLY A 138 20.39 8.20 -1.84
N ILE A 139 20.02 8.26 -0.57
CA ILE A 139 20.97 8.52 0.52
C ILE A 139 21.78 7.26 0.80
N VAL A 140 23.07 7.45 1.08
CA VAL A 140 24.02 6.38 1.40
C VAL A 140 23.92 6.00 2.88
N TYR A 141 23.91 4.69 3.14
CA TYR A 141 23.87 4.08 4.45
C TYR A 141 25.01 3.08 4.60
N VAL A 142 25.47 2.91 5.84
CA VAL A 142 26.27 1.77 6.26
C VAL A 142 25.33 0.68 6.75
N LYS A 143 25.36 -0.48 6.09
CA LYS A 143 24.64 -1.69 6.47
C LYS A 143 25.56 -2.59 7.30
N ASP A 144 25.14 -2.95 8.50
CA ASP A 144 25.74 -4.05 9.27
C ASP A 144 25.10 -5.37 8.80
N THR A 145 25.90 -6.25 8.18
CA THR A 145 25.40 -7.50 7.62
C THR A 145 25.06 -8.54 8.70
N ARG A 146 25.61 -8.39 9.91
CA ARG A 146 25.37 -9.32 11.03
C ARG A 146 24.04 -9.04 11.71
N THR A 147 23.71 -7.76 11.93
CA THR A 147 22.48 -7.34 12.61
C THR A 147 21.37 -6.93 11.63
N ASN A 148 21.69 -6.82 10.34
CA ASN A 148 20.79 -6.32 9.30
C ASN A 148 20.24 -4.91 9.60
N THR A 149 21.04 -4.09 10.26
CA THR A 149 20.71 -2.69 10.60
C THR A 149 21.38 -1.73 9.62
N TYR A 150 20.76 -0.55 9.46
CA TYR A 150 21.22 0.49 8.56
C TYR A 150 21.40 1.78 9.35
N GLN A 151 22.51 2.48 9.11
CA GLN A 151 22.76 3.81 9.67
C GLN A 151 23.13 4.74 8.53
N PRO A 152 22.59 5.97 8.47
CA PRO A 152 22.97 6.91 7.42
C PRO A 152 24.46 7.19 7.50
N PHE A 153 25.13 7.21 6.35
CA PHE A 153 26.50 7.71 6.27
C PHE A 153 26.43 9.23 6.36
N ILE A 154 27.02 9.78 7.42
CA ILE A 154 27.09 11.22 7.67
C ILE A 154 28.52 11.66 7.40
N SER A 155 28.69 12.68 6.58
CA SER A 155 30.00 13.24 6.28
C SER A 155 30.63 13.90 7.51
N GLY A 156 31.93 14.22 7.44
CA GLY A 156 32.60 14.98 8.50
C GLY A 156 31.95 16.35 8.78
N ASN A 157 31.20 16.89 7.81
CA ASN A 157 30.47 18.15 7.94
C ASN A 157 29.03 17.98 8.46
N GLY A 158 28.63 16.77 8.86
CA GLY A 158 27.28 16.51 9.37
C GLY A 158 26.20 16.38 8.29
N LYS A 159 26.58 16.21 7.01
CA LYS A 159 25.65 16.13 5.89
C LYS A 159 25.39 14.70 5.44
N TYR A 160 24.23 14.48 4.82
CA TYR A 160 23.95 13.24 4.11
C TYR A 160 24.77 13.18 2.82
N CYS A 161 25.02 11.96 2.33
CA CYS A 161 25.70 11.76 1.05
C CYS A 161 24.86 10.94 0.07
N LYS A 162 25.08 11.20 -1.22
CA LYS A 162 24.63 10.41 -2.38
C LYS A 162 25.83 9.76 -3.07
N TYR A 163 25.62 8.64 -3.75
CA TYR A 163 26.66 7.99 -4.53
C TYR A 163 26.65 8.45 -5.99
N ASP A 164 27.71 9.12 -6.42
CA ASP A 164 27.94 9.46 -7.82
C ASP A 164 28.56 8.25 -8.52
N LYS A 165 27.74 7.53 -9.30
CA LYS A 165 28.13 6.30 -10.00
C LYS A 165 29.14 6.54 -11.12
N GLU A 166 29.14 7.73 -11.73
CA GLU A 166 30.06 8.06 -12.83
C GLU A 166 31.46 8.34 -12.31
N LYS A 167 31.55 9.06 -11.19
CA LYS A 167 32.84 9.42 -10.58
C LYS A 167 33.32 8.40 -9.55
N GLY A 168 32.45 7.51 -9.08
CA GLY A 168 32.78 6.52 -8.05
C GLY A 168 33.02 7.13 -6.67
N ILE A 169 32.34 8.24 -6.34
CA ILE A 169 32.54 8.99 -5.07
C ILE A 169 31.23 9.25 -4.34
N LEU A 170 31.32 9.56 -3.05
CA LEU A 170 30.21 10.07 -2.25
C LEU A 170 30.20 11.60 -2.30
N VAL A 171 29.04 12.19 -2.59
CA VAL A 171 28.84 13.65 -2.69
C VAL A 171 27.86 14.09 -1.61
N GLU A 172 28.20 15.14 -0.87
CA GLU A 172 27.32 15.73 0.15
C GLU A 172 26.06 16.37 -0.45
N ILE A 173 24.98 16.37 0.32
CA ILE A 173 23.67 16.96 -0.01
C ILE A 173 23.33 18.01 1.04
#